data_AF-A0A1J5NVQ6-F1
#
_entry.id   AF-A0A1J5NVQ6-F1
#
_cell.length_a   1.000
_cell.length_b   1.000
_cell.length_c   1.000
_cell.angle_alpha   90.00
_cell.angle_beta   90.00
_cell.angle_gamma   90.00
#
_symmetry.space_group_name_H-M   'P 1'
#
loop_
_entity.id
_entity.type
_entity.pdbx_description
1 polymer ?
#
loop_
_entity_poly.entity_id
_entity_poly.type
_entity_poly.pdbx_seq_one_letter_code
_entity_poly.pdbx_strand_id
1 'polypeptide(L)'
;MPPRTRLTNLYSKINYQGEEQFSTVTIEATAPAPVEVSYPEPTLCQVTVRAALTMYPGPLYVQDGIIREVTLYTAQEQAVFNINLDEAVQAGIACIEGIPYRICLNFTRRPLQDFYQDRVVVIDPGHGGSDPGHRGPVNLLERDMAWKTAGELAKILKGLKARVVMTRRQEENPSWQERLARVPPGAFCFLSVHEYGSPDTTRRGTAVLYNPARPGNKGLAAAVLERIVTRVKTPARGTAADAELVQLGQLPALRIEPVTITNWVDEGLLRNPYFHQKTALATVVAIKQYFCQRS
;
A
#
# COMPACT_ATOMS: atom_id res chain seq x y z
N MET A 1 6.25 4.86 46.28
CA MET A 1 5.52 5.44 45.12
C MET A 1 5.06 4.29 44.25
N PRO A 2 3.81 4.28 43.75
CA PRO A 2 3.42 3.30 42.74
C PRO A 2 4.37 3.40 41.53
N PRO A 3 4.67 2.28 40.86
CA PRO A 3 5.56 2.30 39.70
C PRO A 3 4.98 3.22 38.62
N ARG A 4 5.78 4.19 38.16
CA ARG A 4 5.41 5.09 37.04
C ARG A 4 5.10 4.25 35.81
N THR A 5 3.94 4.45 35.19
CA THR A 5 3.57 3.78 33.93
C THR A 5 4.64 4.01 32.87
N ARG A 6 5.00 2.95 32.14
CA ARG A 6 6.02 2.97 31.08
C ARG A 6 5.42 2.57 29.76
N LEU A 7 5.78 3.29 28.69
CA LEU A 7 5.46 2.91 27.31
C LEU A 7 6.55 1.99 26.78
N THR A 8 6.14 0.83 26.27
CA THR A 8 7.04 -0.27 25.92
C THR A 8 7.12 -0.51 24.42
N ASN A 9 6.10 -0.12 23.65
CA ASN A 9 6.05 -0.38 22.22
C ASN A 9 5.08 0.57 21.49
N LEU A 10 5.31 0.74 20.19
CA LEU A 10 4.46 1.49 19.27
C LEU A 10 4.43 0.76 17.92
N TYR A 11 3.24 0.49 17.41
CA TYR A 11 3.09 -0.04 16.06
C TYR A 11 1.79 0.44 15.40
N SER A 12 1.72 0.26 14.08
CA SER A 12 0.52 0.54 13.29
C SER A 12 0.06 -0.69 12.51
N LYS A 13 -1.26 -0.87 12.41
CA LYS A 13 -1.91 -1.95 11.64
C LYS A 13 -3.21 -1.45 11.02
N ILE A 14 -3.60 -2.06 9.91
CA ILE A 14 -4.97 -1.95 9.40
C ILE A 14 -5.81 -3.02 10.09
N ASN A 15 -6.82 -2.59 10.85
CA ASN A 15 -7.76 -3.46 11.56
C ASN A 15 -9.15 -3.40 10.91
N TYR A 16 -9.92 -4.46 11.13
CA TYR A 16 -11.27 -4.63 10.58
C TYR A 16 -12.26 -4.75 11.73
N GLN A 17 -13.37 -4.03 11.65
CA GLN A 17 -14.51 -4.17 12.56
C GLN A 17 -15.76 -4.38 11.70
N GLY A 18 -16.19 -5.64 11.57
CA GLY A 18 -17.19 -6.01 10.56
C GLY A 18 -16.67 -5.67 9.15
N GLU A 19 -17.42 -4.83 8.43
CA GLU A 19 -17.04 -4.36 7.10
C GLU A 19 -16.20 -3.09 7.09
N GLU A 20 -16.07 -2.41 8.23
CA GLU A 20 -15.30 -1.17 8.33
C GLU A 20 -13.80 -1.44 8.53
N GLN A 21 -12.97 -0.56 7.98
CA GLN A 21 -11.52 -0.62 8.11
C GLN A 21 -10.97 0.61 8.83
N PHE A 22 -9.99 0.37 9.69
CA PHE A 22 -9.31 1.41 10.47
C PHE A 22 -7.80 1.29 10.31
N SER A 23 -7.15 2.42 10.11
CA SER A 23 -5.72 2.56 10.34
C SER A 23 -5.51 2.81 11.82
N THR A 24 -4.88 1.87 12.53
CA THR A 24 -4.77 1.93 13.99
C THR A 24 -3.33 2.13 14.42
N VAL A 25 -3.08 3.16 15.24
CA VAL A 25 -1.84 3.27 16.02
C VAL A 25 -2.08 2.63 17.38
N THR A 26 -1.23 1.70 17.80
CA THR A 26 -1.29 1.07 19.12
C THR A 26 -0.06 1.42 19.92
N ILE A 27 -0.28 1.98 21.11
CA ILE A 27 0.74 2.28 22.11
C ILE A 27 0.59 1.26 23.23
N GLU A 28 1.64 0.48 23.50
CA GLU A 28 1.65 -0.50 24.59
C GLU A 28 2.28 0.10 25.84
N ALA A 29 1.67 -0.17 26.99
CA ALA A 29 2.09 0.33 28.29
C ALA A 29 2.04 -0.76 29.37
N THR A 30 2.81 -0.56 30.44
CA THR A 30 2.85 -1.49 31.59
C THR A 30 1.60 -1.40 32.49
N ALA A 31 0.82 -0.33 32.37
CA ALA A 31 -0.39 -0.04 33.15
C ALA A 31 -1.22 1.04 32.43
N PRO A 32 -2.46 1.31 32.85
CA PRO A 32 -3.21 2.46 32.37
C PRO A 32 -2.44 3.78 32.54
N ALA A 33 -2.60 4.70 31.59
CA ALA A 33 -2.05 6.05 31.62
C ALA A 33 -3.10 7.05 31.11
N PRO A 34 -3.15 8.27 31.69
CA PRO A 34 -3.94 9.36 31.12
C PRO A 34 -3.49 9.67 29.68
N VAL A 35 -4.47 9.84 28.79
CA VAL A 35 -4.27 10.14 27.36
C VAL A 35 -5.06 11.39 27.01
N GLU A 36 -4.39 12.35 26.39
CA GLU A 36 -4.99 13.55 25.82
C GLU A 36 -4.77 13.54 24.31
N VAL A 37 -5.78 13.93 23.54
CA VAL A 37 -5.70 14.01 22.07
C VAL A 37 -6.14 15.38 21.60
N SER A 38 -5.36 15.98 20.71
CA SER A 38 -5.64 17.28 20.10
C SER A 38 -5.28 17.27 18.61
N TYR A 39 -5.79 18.26 17.88
CA TYR A 39 -5.54 18.44 16.45
C TYR A 39 -5.04 19.87 16.20
N PRO A 40 -3.73 20.12 16.32
CA PRO A 40 -3.16 21.43 16.01
C PRO A 40 -3.41 21.86 14.55
N GLU A 41 -3.48 20.88 13.65
CA GLU A 41 -3.85 21.05 12.25
C GLU A 41 -4.83 19.93 11.84
N PRO A 42 -5.64 20.10 10.77
CA PRO A 42 -6.59 19.08 10.34
C PRO A 42 -5.98 17.69 10.08
N THR A 43 -4.71 17.64 9.66
CA THR A 43 -3.97 16.41 9.33
C THR A 43 -2.88 16.06 10.34
N LEU A 44 -2.89 16.67 11.53
CA LEU A 44 -1.94 16.38 12.60
C LEU A 44 -2.71 16.01 13.88
N CYS A 45 -2.76 14.72 14.19
CA CYS A 45 -3.28 14.23 15.47
C CYS A 45 -2.13 14.17 16.48
N GLN A 46 -2.17 15.03 17.50
CA GLN A 46 -1.21 15.02 18.60
C GLN A 46 -1.80 14.25 19.79
N VAL A 47 -1.03 13.31 20.32
CA VAL A 47 -1.44 12.46 21.44
C VAL A 47 -0.42 12.59 22.54
N THR A 48 -0.87 12.98 23.71
CA THR A 48 -0.03 13.12 24.90
C THR A 48 -0.38 12.02 25.88
N VAL A 49 0.62 11.24 26.29
CA VAL A 49 0.46 10.15 27.26
C VAL A 49 1.35 10.43 28.47
N ARG A 50 0.73 10.52 29.65
CA ARG A 50 1.45 10.77 30.90
C ARG A 50 2.13 9.49 31.40
N ALA A 51 3.21 9.11 30.74
CA ALA A 51 4.00 7.92 31.02
C ALA A 51 5.49 8.14 30.66
N ALA A 52 6.38 7.34 31.26
CA ALA A 52 7.80 7.34 30.90
C ALA A 52 8.05 6.50 29.64
N LEU A 53 9.00 6.90 28.79
CA LEU A 53 9.40 6.10 27.63
C LEU A 53 10.42 5.02 28.02
N THR A 54 10.17 3.77 27.59
CA THR A 54 11.16 2.68 27.63
C THR A 54 11.39 2.09 26.23
N MET A 55 10.92 2.80 25.20
CA MET A 55 11.05 2.46 23.78
C MET A 55 11.81 3.57 23.03
N TYR A 56 12.30 3.27 21.83
CA TYR A 56 13.02 4.23 20.98
C TYR A 56 12.09 5.38 20.52
N PRO A 57 12.43 6.66 20.77
CA PRO A 57 11.65 7.81 20.34
C PRO A 57 12.05 8.23 18.92
N GLY A 58 11.65 7.44 17.92
CA GLY A 58 11.93 7.72 16.52
C GLY A 58 10.70 7.64 15.62
N PRO A 59 10.87 7.96 14.32
CA PRO A 59 9.77 7.97 13.37
C PRO A 59 9.32 6.54 13.06
N LEU A 60 7.99 6.34 13.03
CA LEU A 60 7.33 5.17 12.48
C LEU A 60 6.67 5.56 11.16
N TYR A 61 7.28 5.16 10.04
CA TYR A 61 6.75 5.40 8.70
C TYR A 61 5.66 4.38 8.35
N VAL A 62 4.40 4.83 8.40
CA VAL A 62 3.22 3.97 8.17
C VAL A 62 2.84 3.94 6.69
N GLN A 63 2.56 5.12 6.12
CA GLN A 63 2.25 5.37 4.71
C GLN A 63 1.09 4.51 4.14
N ASP A 64 0.06 4.26 4.94
CA ASP A 64 -1.04 3.33 4.60
C ASP A 64 -2.23 3.99 3.89
N GLY A 65 -2.11 5.27 3.56
CA GLY A 65 -3.13 6.11 2.92
C GLY A 65 -4.05 6.84 3.87
N ILE A 66 -3.93 6.63 5.19
CA ILE A 66 -4.55 7.47 6.22
C ILE A 66 -3.48 8.00 7.16
N ILE A 67 -2.60 7.13 7.68
CA ILE A 67 -1.47 7.53 8.52
C ILE A 67 -0.22 7.57 7.64
N ARG A 68 0.43 8.73 7.61
CA ARG A 68 1.71 8.92 6.91
C ARG A 68 2.87 8.49 7.79
N GLU A 69 2.94 9.05 8.99
CA GLU A 69 4.06 8.91 9.92
C GLU A 69 3.60 9.16 11.36
N VAL A 70 4.23 8.47 12.31
CA VAL A 70 4.12 8.80 13.73
C VAL A 70 5.51 9.19 14.23
N THR A 71 5.67 10.40 14.77
CA THR A 71 6.91 10.82 15.45
C THR A 71 6.67 10.88 16.95
N LEU A 72 7.64 10.37 17.71
CA LEU A 72 7.58 10.29 19.18
C LEU A 72 8.71 11.10 19.78
N TYR A 73 8.39 11.97 20.73
CA TYR A 73 9.37 12.69 21.55
C TYR A 73 8.84 12.89 22.97
N THR A 74 9.70 13.38 23.86
CA THR A 74 9.34 13.71 25.25
C THR A 74 9.23 15.21 25.42
N ALA A 75 8.14 15.69 26.01
CA ALA A 75 7.97 17.10 26.41
C ALA A 75 7.41 17.16 27.83
N GLN A 76 8.02 17.98 28.70
CA GLN A 76 7.59 18.14 30.10
C GLN A 76 7.38 16.81 30.84
N GLU A 77 8.29 15.85 30.60
CA GLU A 77 8.22 14.46 31.10
C GLU A 77 7.00 13.61 30.67
N GLN A 78 6.31 14.02 29.61
CA GLN A 78 5.23 13.27 28.99
C GLN A 78 5.66 12.79 27.60
N ALA A 79 5.12 11.65 27.18
CA ALA A 79 5.32 11.14 25.83
C ALA A 79 4.34 11.83 24.89
N VAL A 80 4.87 12.45 23.83
CA VAL A 80 4.07 13.13 22.80
C VAL A 80 4.26 12.42 21.48
N PHE A 81 3.14 12.03 20.87
CA PHE A 81 3.07 11.39 19.57
C PHE A 81 2.42 12.35 18.58
N ASN A 82 3.16 12.75 17.55
CA ASN A 82 2.61 13.48 16.42
C ASN A 82 2.30 12.48 15.30
N ILE A 83 1.00 12.25 15.04
CA ILE A 83 0.50 11.35 14.02
C ILE A 83 0.10 12.20 12.81
N ASN A 84 0.96 12.20 11.79
CA ASN A 84 0.72 12.89 10.52
C ASN A 84 -0.20 12.05 9.65
N LEU A 85 -1.29 12.66 9.17
CA LEU A 85 -2.33 12.01 8.39
C LEU A 85 -2.29 12.45 6.92
N ASP A 86 -2.70 11.54 6.04
CA ASP A 86 -2.97 11.84 4.62
C ASP A 86 -4.39 12.43 4.43
N GLU A 87 -5.27 12.29 5.42
CA GLU A 87 -6.67 12.74 5.39
C GLU A 87 -7.06 13.41 6.71
N ALA A 88 -7.96 14.38 6.67
CA ALA A 88 -8.47 15.06 7.85
C ALA A 88 -9.52 14.20 8.59
N VAL A 89 -9.05 13.17 9.30
CA VAL A 89 -9.88 12.22 10.06
C VAL A 89 -9.59 12.30 11.56
N GLN A 90 -10.62 12.05 12.36
CA GLN A 90 -10.52 12.03 13.82
C GLN A 90 -10.30 10.59 14.32
N ALA A 91 -9.53 10.46 15.40
CA ALA A 91 -9.22 9.20 16.06
C ALA A 91 -10.36 8.79 17.00
N GLY A 92 -10.87 7.56 16.83
CA GLY A 92 -11.58 6.85 17.88
C GLY A 92 -10.58 6.21 18.84
N ILE A 93 -10.69 6.48 20.14
CA ILE A 93 -9.79 5.93 21.16
C ILE A 93 -10.43 4.70 21.80
N ALA A 94 -9.68 3.60 21.86
CA ALA A 94 -10.05 2.41 22.62
C ALA A 94 -8.90 1.99 23.51
N CYS A 95 -9.19 1.70 24.78
CA CYS A 95 -8.21 1.17 25.73
C CYS A 95 -8.51 -0.31 25.97
N ILE A 96 -7.49 -1.15 25.87
CA ILE A 96 -7.59 -2.59 26.09
C ILE A 96 -6.80 -2.92 27.35
N GLU A 97 -7.52 -3.41 28.36
CA GLU A 97 -6.94 -3.91 29.60
C GLU A 97 -6.07 -5.14 29.37
N GLY A 98 -5.07 -5.33 30.23
CA GLY A 98 -4.18 -6.49 30.20
C GLY A 98 -2.71 -6.12 30.39
N ILE A 99 -1.85 -7.11 30.18
CA ILE A 99 -0.39 -6.96 30.22
C ILE A 99 0.17 -7.43 28.85
N PRO A 100 0.54 -6.52 27.94
CA PRO A 100 0.53 -5.06 28.12
C PRO A 100 -0.86 -4.43 28.02
N TYR A 101 -1.04 -3.29 28.69
CA TYR A 101 -2.17 -2.39 28.49
C TYR A 101 -2.00 -1.71 27.13
N ARG A 102 -3.08 -1.51 26.37
CA ARG A 102 -2.99 -0.93 25.02
C ARG A 102 -3.90 0.26 24.85
N ILE A 103 -3.33 1.35 24.35
CA ILE A 103 -4.06 2.53 23.88
C ILE A 103 -4.10 2.44 22.35
N CYS A 104 -5.28 2.25 21.79
CA CYS A 104 -5.51 2.11 20.36
C CYS A 104 -6.20 3.36 19.81
N LEU A 105 -5.55 4.03 18.87
CA LEU A 105 -6.09 5.16 18.12
C LEU A 105 -6.52 4.69 16.75
N ASN A 106 -7.82 4.65 16.51
CA ASN A 106 -8.43 4.11 15.29
C ASN A 106 -8.85 5.27 14.38
N PHE A 107 -8.19 5.37 13.23
CA PHE A 107 -8.52 6.35 12.19
C PHE A 107 -9.31 5.66 11.09
N THR A 108 -10.50 6.19 10.78
CA THR A 108 -11.35 5.61 9.73
C THR A 108 -10.66 5.64 8.37
N ARG A 109 -10.81 4.57 7.58
CA ARG A 109 -10.36 4.51 6.19
C ARG A 109 -11.43 4.91 5.18
N ARG A 110 -12.56 5.48 5.65
CA ARG A 110 -13.67 5.95 4.79
C ARG A 110 -13.21 6.86 3.64
N PRO A 111 -12.33 7.87 3.82
CA PRO A 111 -11.91 8.69 2.68
C PRO A 111 -11.25 7.90 1.54
N LEU A 112 -10.54 6.81 1.87
CA LEU A 112 -9.95 5.91 0.88
C LEU A 112 -11.02 4.98 0.27
N GLN A 113 -11.97 4.50 1.08
CA GLN A 113 -13.10 3.70 0.62
C GLN A 113 -14.00 4.48 -0.32
N ASP A 114 -14.47 5.66 0.08
CA ASP A 114 -15.38 6.52 -0.69
C ASP A 114 -14.79 6.89 -2.05
N PHE A 115 -13.47 7.05 -2.14
CA PHE A 115 -12.80 7.24 -3.42
C PHE A 115 -12.95 6.04 -4.35
N TYR A 116 -12.83 4.82 -3.83
CA TYR A 116 -12.83 3.59 -4.64
C TYR A 116 -14.19 2.92 -4.79
N GLN A 117 -15.14 3.26 -3.93
CA GLN A 117 -16.46 2.66 -3.90
C GLN A 117 -17.12 2.74 -5.28
N ASP A 118 -17.65 1.62 -5.72
CA ASP A 118 -18.33 1.42 -7.02
C ASP A 118 -17.47 1.65 -8.28
N ARG A 119 -16.22 2.11 -8.13
CA ARG A 119 -15.27 2.21 -9.25
C ARG A 119 -14.85 0.82 -9.70
N VAL A 120 -14.71 0.70 -11.01
CA VAL A 120 -14.40 -0.57 -11.65
C VAL A 120 -12.91 -0.65 -11.94
N VAL A 121 -12.17 -1.45 -11.18
CA VAL A 121 -10.72 -1.61 -11.39
C VAL A 121 -10.46 -2.95 -12.05
N VAL A 122 -9.86 -2.92 -13.23
CA VAL A 122 -9.41 -4.13 -13.91
C VAL A 122 -7.98 -4.44 -13.47
N ILE A 123 -7.75 -5.67 -13.03
CA ILE A 123 -6.44 -6.15 -12.60
C ILE A 123 -6.04 -7.29 -13.53
N ASP A 124 -4.86 -7.14 -14.12
CA ASP A 124 -4.29 -8.07 -15.08
C ASP A 124 -3.00 -8.68 -14.54
N PRO A 125 -3.05 -9.86 -13.90
CA PRO A 125 -1.84 -10.59 -13.58
C PRO A 125 -1.19 -11.09 -14.88
N GLY A 126 0.04 -10.65 -15.14
CA GLY A 126 0.84 -11.04 -16.29
C GLY A 126 1.03 -12.57 -16.40
N HIS A 127 1.28 -13.04 -17.61
CA HIS A 127 1.53 -14.45 -17.94
C HIS A 127 0.42 -15.40 -17.40
N GLY A 128 0.71 -16.68 -17.21
CA GLY A 128 -0.24 -17.65 -16.65
C GLY A 128 -0.17 -19.01 -17.35
N GLY A 129 -0.90 -20.00 -16.84
CA GLY A 129 -0.96 -21.34 -17.44
C GLY A 129 0.43 -21.89 -17.79
N SER A 130 0.67 -22.29 -19.04
CA SER A 130 1.97 -22.81 -19.48
C SER A 130 3.06 -21.74 -19.71
N ASP A 131 2.73 -20.45 -19.70
CA ASP A 131 3.68 -19.36 -19.82
C ASP A 131 4.16 -18.92 -18.42
N PRO A 132 5.40 -19.25 -18.02
CA PRO A 132 5.92 -18.87 -16.71
C PRO A 132 6.27 -17.38 -16.60
N GLY A 133 6.36 -16.67 -17.73
CA GLY A 133 7.10 -15.41 -17.81
C GLY A 133 8.58 -15.61 -17.47
N HIS A 134 9.19 -14.62 -16.84
CA HIS A 134 10.57 -14.73 -16.38
C HIS A 134 10.71 -15.69 -15.19
N ARG A 135 11.90 -16.32 -15.11
CA ARG A 135 12.28 -17.21 -14.02
C ARG A 135 13.44 -16.60 -13.24
N GLY A 136 13.29 -16.51 -11.92
CA GLY A 136 14.36 -16.04 -11.06
C GLY A 136 15.44 -17.10 -10.77
N PRO A 137 16.63 -16.69 -10.30
CA PRO A 137 17.74 -17.60 -9.96
C PRO A 137 17.41 -18.72 -8.96
N VAL A 138 16.36 -18.58 -8.12
CA VAL A 138 15.90 -19.62 -7.19
C VAL A 138 14.50 -20.16 -7.52
N ASN A 139 14.17 -20.13 -8.81
CA ASN A 139 13.01 -20.77 -9.44
C ASN A 139 11.64 -20.19 -9.11
N LEU A 140 11.55 -18.94 -8.62
CA LEU A 140 10.28 -18.23 -8.66
C LEU A 140 9.91 -17.92 -10.11
N LEU A 141 8.64 -18.09 -10.44
CA LEU A 141 8.08 -17.80 -11.76
C LEU A 141 7.30 -16.49 -11.70
N GLU A 142 7.49 -15.65 -12.70
CA GLU A 142 6.80 -14.36 -12.81
C GLU A 142 5.28 -14.52 -12.72
N ARG A 143 4.70 -15.48 -13.45
CA ARG A 143 3.23 -15.70 -13.43
C ARG A 143 2.66 -15.89 -12.02
N ASP A 144 3.44 -16.51 -11.13
CA ASP A 144 3.03 -16.83 -9.76
C ASP A 144 3.20 -15.61 -8.85
N MET A 145 4.28 -14.85 -9.03
CA MET A 145 4.56 -13.65 -8.22
C MET A 145 3.66 -12.47 -8.63
N ALA A 146 3.42 -12.31 -9.94
CA ALA A 146 2.43 -11.38 -10.47
C ALA A 146 1.03 -11.70 -9.93
N TRP A 147 0.63 -12.98 -9.88
CA TRP A 147 -0.63 -13.40 -9.29
C TRP A 147 -0.74 -13.04 -7.80
N LYS A 148 0.32 -13.23 -7.01
CA LYS A 148 0.36 -12.84 -5.58
C LYS A 148 0.15 -11.34 -5.39
N THR A 149 0.89 -10.50 -6.12
CA THR A 149 0.74 -9.03 -6.04
C THR A 149 -0.66 -8.59 -6.50
N ALA A 150 -1.16 -9.15 -7.62
CA ALA A 150 -2.49 -8.87 -8.14
C ALA A 150 -3.61 -9.30 -7.17
N GLY A 151 -3.43 -10.42 -6.47
CA GLY A 151 -4.35 -10.89 -5.43
C GLY A 151 -4.45 -9.93 -4.25
N GLU A 152 -3.32 -9.36 -3.80
CA GLU A 152 -3.32 -8.33 -2.75
C GLU A 152 -3.96 -7.02 -3.22
N LEU A 153 -3.72 -6.59 -4.47
CA LEU A 153 -4.44 -5.46 -5.07
C LEU A 153 -5.96 -5.71 -5.06
N ALA A 154 -6.38 -6.89 -5.53
CA ALA A 154 -7.80 -7.26 -5.59
C ALA A 154 -8.43 -7.27 -4.19
N LYS A 155 -7.72 -7.82 -3.19
CA LYS A 155 -8.18 -7.88 -1.80
C LYS A 155 -8.37 -6.47 -1.21
N ILE A 156 -7.37 -5.60 -1.37
CA ILE A 156 -7.42 -4.22 -0.86
C ILE A 156 -8.57 -3.46 -1.53
N LEU A 157 -8.65 -3.49 -2.86
CA LEU A 157 -9.67 -2.77 -3.63
C LEU A 157 -11.09 -3.25 -3.32
N LYS A 158 -11.32 -4.56 -3.21
CA LYS A 158 -12.61 -5.12 -2.77
C LYS A 158 -12.97 -4.69 -1.35
N GLY A 159 -11.99 -4.68 -0.44
CA GLY A 159 -12.19 -4.16 0.92
C GLY A 159 -12.61 -2.70 0.92
N LEU A 160 -12.10 -1.91 -0.02
CA LEU A 160 -12.47 -0.51 -0.27
C LEU A 160 -13.74 -0.37 -1.14
N LYS A 161 -14.52 -1.44 -1.28
CA LYS A 161 -15.79 -1.49 -2.01
C LYS A 161 -15.69 -1.16 -3.51
N ALA A 162 -14.51 -1.29 -4.11
CA ALA A 162 -14.37 -1.25 -5.57
C ALA A 162 -14.90 -2.53 -6.22
N ARG A 163 -15.41 -2.41 -7.45
CA ARG A 163 -15.72 -3.56 -8.30
C ARG A 163 -14.46 -4.01 -9.03
N VAL A 164 -13.88 -5.13 -8.59
CA VAL A 164 -12.65 -5.68 -9.17
C VAL A 164 -12.95 -6.71 -10.26
N VAL A 165 -12.36 -6.53 -11.43
CA VAL A 165 -12.39 -7.49 -12.55
C VAL A 165 -10.99 -8.05 -12.76
N MET A 166 -10.83 -9.37 -12.62
CA MET A 166 -9.57 -10.06 -12.95
C MET A 166 -9.58 -10.49 -14.42
N THR A 167 -8.52 -10.23 -15.17
CA THR A 167 -8.42 -10.64 -16.58
C THR A 167 -8.18 -12.14 -16.77
N ARG A 168 -7.78 -12.87 -15.72
CA ARG A 168 -7.59 -14.32 -15.74
C ARG A 168 -7.83 -14.97 -14.39
N ARG A 169 -8.10 -16.27 -14.37
CA ARG A 169 -7.95 -17.13 -13.19
C ARG A 169 -6.48 -17.57 -13.03
N GLN A 170 -6.15 -18.17 -11.89
CA GLN A 170 -4.77 -18.49 -11.52
C GLN A 170 -4.05 -19.36 -12.56
N GLU A 171 -4.73 -20.41 -13.02
CA GLU A 171 -4.18 -21.40 -13.96
C GLU A 171 -4.41 -21.05 -15.45
N GLU A 172 -5.14 -19.97 -15.73
CA GLU A 172 -5.43 -19.57 -17.11
C GLU A 172 -4.26 -18.80 -17.73
N ASN A 173 -4.10 -18.89 -19.05
CA ASN A 173 -3.24 -18.00 -19.83
C ASN A 173 -3.99 -17.44 -21.05
N PRO A 174 -4.95 -16.53 -20.86
CA PRO A 174 -5.65 -15.93 -21.99
C PRO A 174 -4.68 -15.07 -22.81
N SER A 175 -4.90 -15.05 -24.12
CA SER A 175 -4.25 -14.12 -25.03
C SER A 175 -4.53 -12.66 -24.65
N TRP A 176 -3.72 -11.74 -25.16
CA TRP A 176 -3.93 -10.32 -24.89
C TRP A 176 -5.33 -9.83 -25.31
N GLN A 177 -5.83 -10.29 -26.46
CA GLN A 177 -7.18 -9.93 -26.93
C GLN A 177 -8.29 -10.44 -25.99
N GLU A 178 -8.15 -11.65 -25.45
CA GLU A 178 -9.10 -12.19 -24.48
C GLU A 178 -9.05 -11.43 -23.13
N ARG A 179 -7.87 -10.94 -22.73
CA ARG A 179 -7.72 -10.07 -21.55
C ARG A 179 -8.41 -8.72 -21.77
N LEU A 180 -8.22 -8.11 -22.94
CA LEU A 180 -8.89 -6.87 -23.33
C LEU A 180 -10.41 -7.02 -23.40
N ALA A 181 -10.91 -8.14 -23.91
CA ALA A 181 -12.35 -8.42 -23.99
C ALA A 181 -13.03 -8.51 -22.60
N ARG A 182 -12.26 -8.74 -21.53
CA ARG A 182 -12.77 -8.74 -20.15
C ARG A 182 -12.84 -7.35 -19.51
N VAL A 183 -12.33 -6.31 -20.18
CA VAL A 183 -12.41 -4.92 -19.71
C VAL A 183 -13.82 -4.38 -19.97
N PRO A 184 -14.63 -4.12 -18.92
CA PRO A 184 -15.98 -3.61 -19.12
C PRO A 184 -15.94 -2.13 -19.55
N PRO A 185 -16.96 -1.67 -20.32
CA PRO A 185 -17.17 -0.25 -20.55
C PRO A 185 -17.24 0.52 -19.22
N GLY A 186 -16.64 1.72 -19.17
CA GLY A 186 -16.61 2.54 -17.97
C GLY A 186 -15.66 2.05 -16.87
N ALA A 187 -14.72 1.16 -17.18
CA ALA A 187 -13.62 0.84 -16.27
C ALA A 187 -12.92 2.14 -15.80
N PHE A 188 -12.60 2.22 -14.51
CA PHE A 188 -11.90 3.36 -13.91
C PHE A 188 -10.41 3.34 -14.25
N CYS A 189 -9.76 2.18 -14.09
CA CYS A 189 -8.39 1.97 -14.52
C CYS A 189 -8.09 0.49 -14.77
N PHE A 190 -6.99 0.24 -15.48
CA PHE A 190 -6.43 -1.08 -15.76
C PHE A 190 -5.03 -1.19 -15.16
N LEU A 191 -4.81 -2.18 -14.31
CA LEU A 191 -3.53 -2.40 -13.61
C LEU A 191 -2.98 -3.76 -14.03
N SER A 192 -2.03 -3.77 -14.95
CA SER A 192 -1.25 -4.96 -15.28
C SER A 192 -0.10 -5.12 -14.30
N VAL A 193 0.09 -6.33 -13.79
CA VAL A 193 1.10 -6.66 -12.78
C VAL A 193 2.05 -7.69 -13.37
N HIS A 194 3.32 -7.35 -13.45
CA HIS A 194 4.39 -8.16 -14.02
C HIS A 194 5.60 -8.16 -13.08
N GLU A 195 6.60 -8.96 -13.42
CA GLU A 195 7.96 -8.78 -12.91
C GLU A 195 8.89 -8.54 -14.09
N TYR A 196 9.86 -7.65 -13.96
CA TYR A 196 10.80 -7.44 -15.04
C TYR A 196 11.83 -8.57 -15.10
N GLY A 197 12.32 -8.89 -16.28
CA GLY A 197 13.46 -9.78 -16.45
C GLY A 197 14.52 -9.19 -17.36
N SER A 198 15.77 -9.54 -17.08
CA SER A 198 16.95 -9.02 -17.77
C SER A 198 18.04 -10.10 -17.84
N PRO A 199 18.73 -10.24 -18.99
CA PRO A 199 19.94 -11.06 -19.09
C PRO A 199 21.07 -10.55 -18.18
N ASP A 200 21.15 -9.22 -18.00
CA ASP A 200 21.99 -8.62 -16.96
C ASP A 200 21.33 -8.82 -15.60
N THR A 201 21.84 -9.78 -14.83
CA THR A 201 21.35 -10.18 -13.50
C THR A 201 21.68 -9.17 -12.40
N THR A 202 22.50 -8.15 -12.69
CA THR A 202 22.77 -7.05 -11.74
C THR A 202 21.63 -6.03 -11.74
N ARG A 203 20.84 -5.96 -12.81
CA ARG A 203 19.72 -5.04 -12.95
C ARG A 203 18.60 -5.37 -11.99
N ARG A 204 18.15 -4.38 -11.21
CA ARG A 204 17.13 -4.55 -10.17
C ARG A 204 16.25 -3.31 -10.01
N GLY A 205 15.15 -3.45 -9.30
CA GLY A 205 14.28 -2.36 -8.88
C GLY A 205 12.96 -2.25 -9.64
N THR A 206 12.18 -1.24 -9.26
CA THR A 206 10.80 -1.04 -9.68
C THR A 206 10.69 -0.17 -10.92
N ALA A 207 9.86 -0.55 -11.89
CA ALA A 207 9.36 0.34 -12.94
C ALA A 207 7.84 0.37 -12.94
N VAL A 208 7.29 1.47 -13.46
CA VAL A 208 5.87 1.57 -13.77
C VAL A 208 5.75 2.12 -15.18
N LEU A 209 5.28 1.26 -16.09
CA LEU A 209 5.01 1.66 -17.47
C LEU A 209 3.55 2.11 -17.59
N TYR A 210 3.25 2.86 -18.65
CA TYR A 210 1.96 3.53 -18.79
C TYR A 210 1.40 3.47 -20.20
N ASN A 211 0.08 3.46 -20.32
CA ASN A 211 -0.61 3.63 -21.59
C ASN A 211 -0.39 5.05 -22.13
N PRO A 212 0.33 5.23 -23.26
CA PRO A 212 0.63 6.55 -23.81
C PRO A 212 -0.55 7.18 -24.56
N ALA A 213 -1.61 6.42 -24.86
CA ALA A 213 -2.78 6.95 -25.57
C ALA A 213 -3.61 7.91 -24.70
N ARG A 214 -3.50 7.84 -23.37
CA ARG A 214 -4.20 8.72 -22.43
C ARG A 214 -3.25 9.78 -21.83
N PRO A 215 -3.45 11.08 -22.11
CA PRO A 215 -2.72 12.14 -21.44
C PRO A 215 -2.81 12.05 -19.91
N GLY A 216 -1.71 12.35 -19.22
CA GLY A 216 -1.60 12.26 -17.77
C GLY A 216 -1.07 10.93 -17.24
N ASN A 217 -1.19 9.83 -17.99
CA ASN A 217 -0.75 8.50 -17.52
C ASN A 217 0.75 8.42 -17.17
N LYS A 218 1.62 9.20 -17.82
CA LYS A 218 3.04 9.33 -17.42
C LYS A 218 3.18 9.85 -15.99
N GLY A 219 2.39 10.86 -15.62
CA GLY A 219 2.37 11.41 -14.26
C GLY A 219 1.76 10.45 -13.25
N LEU A 220 0.72 9.72 -13.65
CA LEU A 220 0.14 8.66 -12.81
C LEU A 220 1.16 7.56 -12.52
N ALA A 221 1.90 7.10 -13.54
CA ALA A 221 2.97 6.12 -13.37
C ALA A 221 4.09 6.62 -12.48
N ALA A 222 4.49 7.90 -12.60
CA ALA A 222 5.51 8.50 -11.75
C ALA A 222 5.08 8.52 -10.27
N ALA A 223 3.83 8.91 -9.99
CA ALA A 223 3.28 8.91 -8.64
C ALA A 223 3.21 7.50 -8.03
N VAL A 224 2.78 6.50 -8.81
CA VAL A 224 2.76 5.10 -8.37
C VAL A 224 4.17 4.57 -8.12
N LEU A 225 5.11 4.86 -9.03
CA LEU A 225 6.51 4.46 -8.89
C LEU A 225 7.11 5.02 -7.60
N GLU A 226 7.00 6.34 -7.38
CA GLU A 226 7.54 7.02 -6.20
C GLU A 226 7.04 6.40 -4.89
N ARG A 227 5.74 6.09 -4.84
CA ARG A 227 5.13 5.51 -3.63
C ARG A 227 5.56 4.07 -3.41
N ILE A 228 5.66 3.25 -4.47
CA ILE A 228 6.18 1.88 -4.36
C ILE A 228 7.62 1.89 -3.87
N VAL A 229 8.54 2.62 -4.54
CA VAL A 229 9.96 2.62 -4.16
C VAL A 229 10.18 3.12 -2.74
N THR A 230 9.41 4.12 -2.31
CA THR A 230 9.47 4.63 -0.93
C THR A 230 9.01 3.58 0.07
N ARG A 231 8.00 2.78 -0.27
CA ARG A 231 7.38 1.81 0.63
C ARG A 231 8.16 0.49 0.72
N VAL A 232 8.64 -0.02 -0.41
CA VAL A 232 9.33 -1.33 -0.47
C VAL A 232 10.85 -1.22 -0.55
N LYS A 233 11.40 0.00 -0.66
CA LYS A 233 12.84 0.32 -0.63
C LYS A 233 13.64 -0.34 -1.77
N THR A 234 13.02 -0.45 -2.93
CA THR A 234 13.66 -0.87 -4.18
C THR A 234 14.23 0.34 -4.93
N PRO A 235 15.32 0.19 -5.71
CA PRO A 235 15.76 1.23 -6.64
C PRO A 235 14.68 1.53 -7.69
N ALA A 236 14.62 2.77 -8.17
CA ALA A 236 13.74 3.13 -9.28
C ALA A 236 14.41 2.82 -10.63
N ARG A 237 13.75 2.02 -11.48
CA ARG A 237 14.08 1.87 -12.91
C ARG A 237 13.38 2.91 -13.79
N GLY A 238 12.43 3.66 -13.24
CA GLY A 238 11.76 4.78 -13.92
C GLY A 238 10.41 4.41 -14.52
N THR A 239 9.92 5.29 -15.39
CA THR A 239 8.65 5.14 -16.11
C THR A 239 8.87 5.13 -17.62
N ALA A 240 8.15 4.29 -18.35
CA ALA A 240 8.20 4.26 -19.82
C ALA A 240 6.81 4.04 -20.43
N ALA A 241 6.63 4.41 -21.69
CA ALA A 241 5.40 4.08 -22.41
C ALA A 241 5.35 2.58 -22.69
N ASP A 242 4.18 1.97 -22.55
CA ASP A 242 3.90 0.59 -22.93
C ASP A 242 3.03 0.57 -24.18
N ALA A 243 3.57 0.02 -25.26
CA ALA A 243 2.88 -0.04 -26.55
C ALA A 243 1.68 -1.01 -26.54
N GLU A 244 1.69 -2.06 -25.71
CA GLU A 244 0.58 -3.01 -25.64
C GLU A 244 -0.67 -2.36 -25.02
N LEU A 245 -0.45 -1.48 -24.03
CA LEU A 245 -1.54 -0.78 -23.34
C LEU A 245 -2.23 0.27 -24.20
N VAL A 246 -1.69 0.65 -25.37
CA VAL A 246 -2.35 1.59 -26.32
C VAL A 246 -3.73 1.09 -26.74
N GLN A 247 -3.92 -0.22 -26.81
CA GLN A 247 -5.19 -0.85 -27.19
C GLN A 247 -6.32 -0.60 -26.17
N LEU A 248 -5.99 -0.14 -24.95
CA LEU A 248 -6.97 0.28 -23.95
C LEU A 248 -7.52 1.71 -24.20
N GLY A 249 -7.03 2.39 -25.26
CA GLY A 249 -7.51 3.71 -25.67
C GLY A 249 -7.33 4.76 -24.57
N GLN A 250 -8.41 5.45 -24.21
CA GLN A 250 -8.39 6.53 -23.20
C GLN A 250 -8.47 6.03 -21.75
N LEU A 251 -8.52 4.72 -21.51
CA LEU A 251 -8.53 4.17 -20.15
C LEU A 251 -7.18 4.42 -19.45
N PRO A 252 -7.17 5.00 -18.22
CA PRO A 252 -5.97 5.05 -17.39
C PRO A 252 -5.43 3.63 -17.16
N ALA A 253 -4.19 3.37 -17.58
CA ALA A 253 -3.64 2.03 -17.51
C ALA A 253 -2.13 2.04 -17.23
N LEU A 254 -1.71 1.12 -16.37
CA LEU A 254 -0.34 0.95 -15.92
C LEU A 254 0.09 -0.50 -16.03
N ARG A 255 1.37 -0.74 -16.35
CA ARG A 255 2.07 -2.00 -16.07
C ARG A 255 3.02 -1.76 -14.91
N ILE A 256 2.81 -2.49 -13.83
CA ILE A 256 3.58 -2.37 -12.59
C ILE A 256 4.58 -3.52 -12.58
N GLU A 257 5.87 -3.19 -12.51
CA GLU A 257 6.97 -4.15 -12.39
C GLU A 257 7.71 -3.88 -11.07
N PRO A 258 7.24 -4.45 -9.94
CA PRO A 258 7.75 -4.14 -8.61
C PRO A 258 9.24 -4.44 -8.45
N VAL A 259 9.75 -5.46 -9.14
CA VAL A 259 11.16 -5.84 -9.14
C VAL A 259 11.65 -6.34 -10.50
N THR A 260 12.94 -6.64 -10.59
CA THR A 260 13.52 -7.48 -11.65
C THR A 260 13.72 -8.91 -11.11
N ILE A 261 12.86 -9.86 -11.46
CA ILE A 261 12.88 -11.24 -10.90
C ILE A 261 14.18 -12.00 -11.20
N THR A 262 14.92 -11.65 -12.26
CA THR A 262 16.21 -12.28 -12.58
C THR A 262 17.37 -11.82 -11.67
N ASN A 263 17.14 -10.85 -10.78
CA ASN A 263 18.11 -10.42 -9.77
C ASN A 263 17.88 -11.12 -8.43
N TRP A 264 18.97 -11.63 -7.82
CA TRP A 264 18.94 -12.41 -6.58
C TRP A 264 18.27 -11.71 -5.38
N VAL A 265 18.52 -10.41 -5.21
CA VAL A 265 17.96 -9.66 -4.07
C VAL A 265 16.47 -9.43 -4.28
N ASP A 266 16.11 -9.05 -5.49
CA ASP A 266 14.75 -8.76 -5.91
C ASP A 266 13.85 -10.00 -5.89
N GLU A 267 14.32 -11.16 -6.37
CA GLU A 267 13.61 -12.43 -6.20
C GLU A 267 13.44 -12.80 -4.72
N GLY A 268 14.46 -12.51 -3.89
CA GLY A 268 14.38 -12.68 -2.44
C GLY A 268 13.25 -11.87 -1.80
N LEU A 269 12.98 -10.66 -2.29
CA LEU A 269 11.86 -9.82 -1.81
C LEU A 269 10.50 -10.44 -2.12
N LEU A 270 10.33 -11.11 -3.26
CA LEU A 270 9.07 -11.76 -3.66
C LEU A 270 8.68 -12.96 -2.78
N ARG A 271 9.59 -13.46 -1.94
CA ARG A 271 9.26 -14.49 -0.94
C ARG A 271 8.54 -13.92 0.27
N ASN A 272 8.67 -12.62 0.51
CA ASN A 272 8.06 -11.96 1.64
C ASN A 272 6.61 -11.59 1.31
N PRO A 273 5.58 -12.17 1.95
CA PRO A 273 4.19 -11.81 1.68
C PRO A 273 3.90 -10.33 1.94
N TYR A 274 4.63 -9.69 2.86
CA TYR A 274 4.49 -8.26 3.11
C TYR A 274 5.00 -7.39 1.96
N PHE A 275 5.87 -7.90 1.08
CA PHE A 275 6.30 -7.17 -0.11
C PHE A 275 5.11 -6.93 -1.04
N HIS A 276 4.37 -7.99 -1.39
CA HIS A 276 3.18 -7.92 -2.25
C HIS A 276 2.12 -6.99 -1.66
N GLN A 277 1.84 -7.11 -0.35
CA GLN A 277 0.88 -6.25 0.35
C GLN A 277 1.30 -4.77 0.32
N LYS A 278 2.59 -4.48 0.56
CA LYS A 278 3.13 -3.12 0.54
C LYS A 278 3.07 -2.51 -0.86
N THR A 279 3.44 -3.26 -1.89
CA THR A 279 3.36 -2.83 -3.29
C THR A 279 1.92 -2.54 -3.70
N ALA A 280 0.99 -3.44 -3.36
CA ALA A 280 -0.43 -3.29 -3.66
C ALA A 280 -1.02 -2.05 -2.96
N LEU A 281 -0.77 -1.89 -1.66
CA LEU A 281 -1.25 -0.73 -0.90
C LEU A 281 -0.64 0.58 -1.41
N ALA A 282 0.66 0.61 -1.69
CA ALA A 282 1.32 1.79 -2.25
C ALA A 282 0.70 2.21 -3.59
N THR A 283 0.39 1.24 -4.46
CA THR A 283 -0.28 1.47 -5.75
C THR A 283 -1.67 2.09 -5.54
N VAL A 284 -2.51 1.47 -4.71
CA VAL A 284 -3.88 1.92 -4.43
C VAL A 284 -3.89 3.34 -3.85
N VAL A 285 -2.98 3.64 -2.92
CA VAL A 285 -2.94 4.97 -2.31
C VAL A 285 -2.44 6.02 -3.31
N ALA A 286 -1.41 5.70 -4.12
CA ALA A 286 -0.88 6.63 -5.12
C ALA A 286 -1.92 7.00 -6.19
N ILE A 287 -2.72 6.03 -6.63
CA ILE A 287 -3.81 6.28 -7.58
C ILE A 287 -4.83 7.27 -7.00
N LYS A 288 -5.29 7.08 -5.75
CA LYS A 288 -6.20 8.05 -5.10
C LYS A 288 -5.60 9.44 -5.08
N GLN A 289 -4.37 9.56 -4.58
CA GLN A 289 -3.70 10.85 -4.43
C GLN A 289 -3.55 11.56 -5.77
N TYR A 290 -3.15 10.84 -6.81
CA TYR A 290 -3.00 11.41 -8.15
C TYR A 290 -4.31 11.98 -8.71
N PHE A 291 -5.43 11.27 -8.54
CA PHE A 291 -6.71 11.74 -9.05
C PHE A 291 -7.32 12.85 -8.18
N CYS A 292 -7.15 12.81 -6.86
CA CYS A 292 -7.64 13.86 -5.95
C CYS A 292 -6.87 15.19 -6.07
N GLN A 293 -5.57 15.18 -6.36
CA GLN A 293 -4.78 16.40 -6.55
C GLN A 293 -5.12 17.18 -7.83
N ARG A 294 -5.85 16.56 -8.75
CA ARG A 294 -6.22 17.14 -10.06
C ARG A 294 -7.72 17.39 -10.19
N SER A 295 -8.47 17.17 -9.10
CA SER A 295 -9.93 17.39 -9.01
C SER A 295 -10.24 18.80 -8.54
#